data_AF-A0A1G0YGV4-F1
#
_entry.id   AF-A0A1G0YGV4-F1
#
_cell.length_a   1.000
_cell.length_b   1.000
_cell.length_c   1.000
_cell.angle_alpha   90.00
_cell.angle_beta   90.00
_cell.angle_gamma   90.00
#
_symmetry.space_group_name_H-M   'P 1'
#
loop_
_entity.id
_entity.type
_entity.pdbx_description
1 polymer ?
#
loop_
_entity_poly.entity_id
_entity_poly.type
_entity_poly.pdbx_seq_one_letter_code
_entity_poly.pdbx_strand_id
1 'polypeptide(L)'
;MLNITHLQYPSIRVLITHEANEVTAHALEFDIVSTGKDIKEAENNLCEAIVSQIVFAQSKDILDSIWHPAPKEYFDKWDNLQKAC
;
A
#
# COMPACT_ATOMS: atom_id res chain seq x y z
N MET A 1 -20.96 24.79 22.54
CA MET A 1 -20.41 24.92 21.17
C MET A 1 -19.81 23.56 20.83
N LEU A 2 -20.35 22.83 19.85
CA LEU A 2 -19.83 21.51 19.48
C LEU A 2 -18.58 21.73 18.63
N ASN A 3 -17.44 21.16 19.03
CA ASN A 3 -16.20 21.23 18.26
C ASN A 3 -16.05 19.90 17.51
N ILE A 4 -16.08 19.93 16.18
CA ILE A 4 -16.02 18.73 15.32
C ILE A 4 -14.68 18.72 14.59
N THR A 5 -13.95 17.59 14.67
CA THR A 5 -12.71 17.34 13.93
C THR A 5 -12.97 16.24 12.91
N HIS A 6 -12.58 16.48 11.65
CA HIS A 6 -12.63 15.47 10.58
C HIS A 6 -11.23 14.90 10.33
N LEU A 7 -11.16 13.58 10.17
CA LEU A 7 -9.98 12.86 9.75
C LEU A 7 -10.34 12.02 8.52
N GLN A 8 -9.45 12.02 7.53
CA GLN A 8 -9.56 11.17 6.35
C GLN A 8 -8.28 10.35 6.23
N TYR A 9 -8.44 9.03 6.16
CA TYR A 9 -7.34 8.14 5.84
C TYR A 9 -7.21 8.02 4.31
N PRO A 10 -5.98 7.94 3.79
CA PRO A 10 -5.76 7.76 2.36
C PRO A 10 -6.36 6.44 1.89
N SER A 11 -6.90 6.44 0.67
CA SER A 11 -7.13 5.19 -0.06
C SER A 11 -5.79 4.50 -0.30
N ILE A 12 -5.76 3.16 -0.22
CA ILE A 12 -4.55 2.39 -0.48
C ILE A 12 -4.34 2.35 -2.00
N ARG A 13 -3.28 2.99 -2.47
CA ARG A 13 -2.84 2.97 -3.86
C ARG A 13 -1.93 1.77 -4.07
N VAL A 14 -2.21 0.99 -5.10
CA VAL A 14 -1.44 -0.20 -5.45
C VAL A 14 -0.92 -0.06 -6.87
N LEU A 15 0.40 0.00 -7.03
CA LEU A 15 1.04 -0.11 -8.34
C LEU A 15 1.23 -1.58 -8.69
N ILE A 16 0.76 -1.97 -9.87
CA ILE A 16 0.98 -3.30 -10.44
C ILE A 16 2.03 -3.20 -11.54
N THR A 17 3.09 -3.98 -11.44
CA THR A 17 4.11 -4.10 -12.49
C THR A 17 4.20 -5.55 -12.96
N HIS A 18 4.25 -5.73 -14.29
CA HIS A 18 4.38 -7.03 -14.93
C HIS A 18 5.83 -7.23 -15.38
N GLU A 19 6.49 -8.25 -14.83
CA GLU A 19 7.78 -8.75 -15.29
C GLU A 19 7.60 -10.10 -15.99
N ALA A 20 8.63 -10.58 -16.71
CA ALA A 20 8.50 -11.70 -17.64
C ALA A 20 7.89 -12.98 -17.03
N ASN A 21 8.09 -13.22 -15.73
CA ASN A 21 7.61 -14.42 -15.02
C ASN A 21 6.87 -14.10 -13.72
N GLU A 22 6.61 -12.82 -13.42
CA GLU A 22 6.11 -12.41 -12.11
C GLU A 22 5.30 -11.09 -12.21
N VAL A 23 4.25 -11.00 -11.39
CA VAL A 23 3.49 -9.77 -11.15
C VAL A 23 3.86 -9.25 -9.78
N THR A 24 4.26 -7.99 -9.69
CA THR A 24 4.56 -7.31 -8.44
C THR A 24 3.44 -6.34 -8.11
N ALA A 25 3.01 -6.31 -6.84
CA ALA A 25 2.05 -5.35 -6.32
C ALA A 25 2.69 -4.53 -5.18
N HIS A 26 2.64 -3.20 -5.27
CA HIS A 26 3.25 -2.29 -4.30
C HIS A 26 2.19 -1.36 -3.69
N ALA A 27 1.87 -1.58 -2.40
CA ALA A 27 0.98 -0.73 -1.62
C ALA A 27 1.74 0.50 -1.11
N LEU A 28 1.44 1.66 -1.68
CA LEU A 28 2.26 2.85 -1.49
C LEU A 28 2.15 3.45 -0.09
N GLU A 29 0.99 3.37 0.57
CA GLU A 29 0.77 3.91 1.92
C GLU A 29 1.49 3.12 3.02
N PHE A 30 1.87 1.86 2.73
CA PHE A 30 2.56 0.96 3.66
C PHE A 30 4.01 0.68 3.27
N ASP A 31 4.41 1.07 2.05
CA ASP A 31 5.66 0.66 1.40
C ASP A 31 5.89 -0.86 1.44
N ILE A 32 4.81 -1.60 1.19
CA ILE A 32 4.81 -3.06 1.17
C ILE A 32 4.73 -3.53 -0.28
N VAL A 33 5.64 -4.45 -0.62
CA VAL A 33 5.69 -5.10 -1.93
C VAL A 33 5.39 -6.58 -1.76
N SER A 34 4.56 -7.12 -2.64
CA SER A 34 4.36 -8.56 -2.80
C SER A 34 4.51 -8.95 -4.26
N THR A 35 4.68 -10.24 -4.50
CA THR A 35 4.75 -10.80 -5.85
C THR A 35 3.84 -12.01 -6.01
N GLY A 36 3.53 -12.38 -7.25
CA GLY A 36 2.71 -13.54 -7.59
C GLY A 36 2.81 -13.89 -9.08
N LYS A 37 2.32 -15.06 -9.49
CA LYS A 37 2.34 -15.49 -10.91
C LYS A 37 1.31 -14.74 -11.76
N ASP A 38 0.29 -14.20 -11.11
CA ASP A 38 -0.73 -13.36 -11.70
C ASP A 38 -1.11 -12.23 -10.73
N ILE A 39 -1.96 -11.30 -11.20
CA ILE A 39 -2.42 -10.15 -10.41
C ILE A 39 -3.12 -10.60 -9.12
N LYS A 40 -3.91 -11.68 -9.18
CA LYS A 40 -4.70 -12.14 -8.04
C LYS A 40 -3.81 -12.74 -6.96
N GLU A 41 -2.81 -13.51 -7.35
CA GLU A 41 -1.82 -14.06 -6.41
C GLU A 41 -1.01 -12.92 -5.77
N ALA A 42 -0.55 -11.94 -6.56
CA ALA A 42 0.16 -10.78 -6.02
C ALA A 42 -0.71 -9.96 -5.05
N GLU A 43 -1.98 -9.73 -5.38
CA GLU A 43 -2.96 -9.04 -4.53
C GLU A 43 -3.23 -9.78 -3.21
N ASN A 44 -3.43 -11.10 -3.27
CA ASN A 44 -3.62 -11.90 -2.05
C ASN A 44 -2.39 -11.84 -1.14
N ASN A 45 -1.20 -12.01 -1.73
CA ASN A 45 0.06 -11.92 -1.00
C ASN A 45 0.28 -10.52 -0.41
N LEU A 46 -0.17 -9.46 -1.11
CA LEU A 46 -0.14 -8.09 -0.62
C LEU A 46 -1.04 -7.91 0.60
N CYS A 47 -2.27 -8.42 0.53
CA CYS A 47 -3.22 -8.37 1.63
C CYS A 47 -2.67 -9.07 2.88
N GLU A 48 -2.09 -10.26 2.73
CA GLU A 48 -1.47 -11.00 3.82
C GLU A 48 -0.29 -10.24 4.45
N ALA A 49 0.53 -9.58 3.63
CA ALA A 49 1.65 -8.77 4.10
C ALA A 49 1.17 -7.52 4.88
N ILE A 50 0.13 -6.83 4.37
CA ILE A 50 -0.48 -5.68 5.07
C ILE A 50 -1.08 -6.11 6.40
N VAL A 51 -1.82 -7.22 6.44
CA VAL A 51 -2.37 -7.77 7.69
C VAL A 51 -1.25 -8.08 8.67
N SER A 52 -0.17 -8.68 8.20
CA SER A 52 1.00 -9.02 9.04
C SER A 52 1.65 -7.76 9.64
N GLN A 53 1.81 -6.69 8.86
CA GLN A 53 2.33 -5.39 9.33
C GLN A 53 1.44 -4.81 10.44
N ILE A 54 0.12 -4.80 10.23
CA ILE A 54 -0.85 -4.25 11.19
C ILE A 54 -0.82 -5.04 12.50
N VAL A 55 -0.87 -6.38 12.41
CA VAL A 55 -0.82 -7.28 13.58
C VAL A 55 0.50 -7.11 14.32
N PHE A 56 1.62 -7.01 13.60
CA PHE A 56 2.93 -6.79 14.20
C PHE A 56 2.98 -5.46 14.96
N ALA A 57 2.58 -4.36 14.32
CA ALA A 57 2.59 -3.03 14.94
C ALA A 57 1.71 -2.99 16.19
N GLN A 58 0.53 -3.63 16.14
CA GLN A 58 -0.34 -3.79 17.30
C GLN A 58 0.33 -4.60 18.42
N SER A 59 0.96 -5.74 18.09
CA SER A 59 1.60 -6.62 19.08
C SER A 59 2.80 -5.98 19.80
N LYS A 60 3.34 -4.89 19.23
CA LYS A 60 4.51 -4.17 19.73
C LYS A 60 4.18 -2.79 20.29
N ASP A 61 2.91 -2.40 20.33
CA ASP A 61 2.44 -1.08 20.77
C ASP A 61 3.10 0.08 20.00
N ILE A 62 3.28 -0.11 18.68
CA ILE A 62 3.91 0.86 17.76
C ILE A 62 2.96 1.24 16.61
N LEU A 63 1.71 1.57 16.92
CA LEU A 63 0.66 1.84 15.91
C LEU A 63 1.05 2.93 14.90
N ASP A 64 1.89 3.89 15.31
CA ASP A 64 2.40 4.95 14.43
C ASP A 64 3.28 4.41 13.28
N SER A 65 3.82 3.19 13.41
CA SER A 65 4.62 2.53 12.37
C SER A 65 3.79 1.78 11.33
N ILE A 66 2.45 1.74 11.47
CA ILE A 66 1.57 1.11 10.47
C ILE A 66 1.69 1.86 9.14
N TRP A 67 1.72 3.19 9.20
CA TRP A 67 1.79 4.04 8.04
C TRP A 67 3.25 4.37 7.72
N HIS A 68 3.76 3.74 6.68
CA HIS A 68 5.11 3.97 6.17
C HIS A 68 5.02 4.23 4.67
N PRO A 69 4.86 5.49 4.23
CA PRO A 69 4.65 5.77 2.83
C PRO A 69 5.92 5.47 2.02
N ALA A 70 5.73 4.91 0.84
CA ALA A 70 6.78 4.64 -0.13
C ALA A 70 7.53 5.93 -0.54
N PRO A 71 8.74 5.83 -1.11
CA PRO A 71 9.43 6.99 -1.66
C PRO A 71 8.57 7.78 -2.67
N LYS A 72 8.72 9.11 -2.69
CA LYS A 72 7.91 10.03 -3.50
C LYS A 72 7.80 9.63 -4.98
N GLU A 73 8.87 9.06 -5.53
CA GLU A 73 8.91 8.59 -6.92
C GLU A 73 7.80 7.59 -7.29
N TYR A 74 7.31 6.78 -6.36
CA TYR A 74 6.21 5.85 -6.61
C TYR A 74 4.86 6.57 -6.66
N PHE A 75 4.67 7.58 -5.81
CA PHE A 75 3.50 8.45 -5.91
C PHE A 75 3.49 9.26 -7.20
N ASP A 76 4.66 9.75 -7.64
CA ASP A 76 4.79 10.43 -8.93
C ASP A 76 4.44 9.50 -10.10
N LYS A 77 4.84 8.22 -10.04
CA LYS A 77 4.42 7.20 -11.03
C LYS A 77 2.91 7.03 -11.05
N TRP A 78 2.26 6.89 -9.89
CA TRP A 78 0.80 6.78 -9.78
C TRP A 78 0.10 7.99 -10.40
N ASP A 79 0.51 9.20 -10.03
CA ASP A 79 -0.10 10.45 -10.51
C ASP A 79 0.07 10.63 -12.01
N ASN A 80 1.20 10.21 -12.58
CA ASN A 80 1.45 10.28 -14.01
C ASN A 80 0.58 9.29 -14.80
N LEU A 81 0.31 8.09 -14.26
CA LEU A 81 -0.60 7.12 -14.87
C LEU A 81 -2.05 7.63 -14.88
N GLN A 82 -2.49 8.27 -13.79
CA GLN A 82 -3.85 8.83 -13.70
C GLN A 82 -4.09 9.98 -14.70
N LYS A 83 -3.08 10.80 -14.99
CA LYS A 83 -3.17 11.89 -15.98
C LYS A 83 -3.15 11.40 -17.43
N ALA A 84 -2.72 10.17 -17.67
CA ALA A 84 -2.64 9.58 -19.01
C ALA A 84 -3.93 8.87 -19.44
N CYS A 85 -4.89 8.70 -18.53
CA CYS A 85 -6.23 8.18 -18.78
C CYS A 85 -7.25 9.31 -18.93
#